data_AF-X1U497-F1
#
_entry.id   AF-X1U497-F1
#
_cell.length_a   1.000
_cell.length_b   1.000
_cell.length_c   1.000
_cell.angle_alpha   90.00
_cell.angle_beta   90.00
_cell.angle_gamma   90.00
#
_symmetry.space_group_name_H-M   'P 1'
#
loop_
_entity.id
_entity.type
_entity.pdbx_description
1 polymer ?
#
loop_
_entity_poly.entity_id
_entity_poly.type
_entity_poly.pdbx_seq_one_letter_code
_entity_poly.pdbx_strand_id
1 'polypeptide(L)'
;MKLNILCIGDIVGRPGRRIVADKLKRLVKELSIDCVIANAENAAGGSGLTPQIYNKLLRYGVNLITLGDHTYRKRDIIKTLEVADNIA
;
A
#
# COMPACT_ATOMS: atom_id res chain seq x y z
N MET A 1 14.30 -14.63 -17.21
CA MET A 1 13.15 -13.70 -17.26
C MET A 1 13.46 -12.53 -16.33
N LYS A 2 13.26 -11.28 -16.76
CA LYS A 2 13.51 -10.09 -15.93
C LYS A 2 12.21 -9.68 -15.25
N LEU A 3 12.27 -9.32 -13.97
CA LEU A 3 11.14 -8.77 -13.21
C LEU A 3 11.41 -7.29 -12.91
N ASN A 4 10.42 -6.44 -13.14
CA ASN A 4 10.44 -5.03 -12.80
C ASN A 4 9.56 -4.80 -11.56
N ILE A 5 10.17 -4.36 -10.46
CA ILE A 5 9.50 -4.11 -9.19
C ILE A 5 9.48 -2.61 -8.92
N LEU A 6 8.31 -2.08 -8.56
CA LEU A 6 8.14 -0.71 -8.09
C LEU A 6 7.95 -0.72 -6.57
N CYS A 7 8.89 -0.10 -5.84
CA CYS A 7 8.76 0.15 -4.41
C CYS A 7 8.35 1.60 -4.17
N ILE A 8 7.20 1.80 -3.54
CA ILE A 8 6.68 3.10 -3.14
C ILE A 8 6.98 3.28 -1.65
N GLY A 9 7.62 4.41 -1.30
CA GLY A 9 7.78 4.81 0.10
C GLY A 9 6.45 5.17 0.75
N ASP A 10 6.52 5.85 1.89
CA ASP A 10 5.36 6.14 2.73
C ASP A 10 4.18 6.78 1.99
N ILE A 11 3.07 6.07 1.98
CA ILE A 11 1.78 6.62 1.58
C ILE A 11 1.21 7.40 2.76
N VAL A 12 1.38 8.72 2.74
CA VAL A 12 0.94 9.59 3.84
C VAL A 12 -0.47 10.15 3.61
N GLY A 13 -1.42 9.73 4.45
CA GLY A 13 -2.75 10.34 4.56
C GLY A 13 -3.59 10.33 3.27
N ARG A 14 -4.52 11.29 3.17
CA ARG A 14 -5.38 11.46 1.97
C ARG A 14 -4.58 11.85 0.72
N PRO A 15 -3.58 12.77 0.77
CA PRO A 15 -2.81 13.13 -0.42
C PRO A 15 -2.04 11.95 -1.01
N GLY A 16 -1.34 11.16 -0.18
CA GLY A 16 -0.60 9.98 -0.63
C GLY A 16 -1.51 8.94 -1.31
N ARG A 17 -2.66 8.63 -0.70
CA ARG A 17 -3.61 7.71 -1.33
C ARG A 17 -4.17 8.23 -2.65
N ARG A 18 -4.41 9.54 -2.77
CA ARG A 18 -4.95 10.15 -3.99
C ARG A 18 -3.97 10.03 -5.15
N ILE A 19 -2.69 10.35 -4.93
CA ILE A 19 -1.70 10.25 -6.01
C ILE A 19 -1.49 8.79 -6.45
N VAL A 20 -1.52 7.83 -5.52
CA VAL A 20 -1.47 6.41 -5.85
C VAL A 20 -2.67 6.00 -6.70
N ALA A 21 -3.89 6.36 -6.29
CA ALA A 21 -5.11 6.08 -7.06
C ALA A 21 -5.07 6.67 -8.48
N ASP A 22 -4.58 7.91 -8.61
CA ASP A 22 -4.60 8.65 -9.86
C ASP A 22 -3.48 8.25 -10.84
N LYS A 23 -2.32 7.80 -10.34
CA LYS A 23 -1.11 7.64 -11.17
C LYS A 23 -0.60 6.21 -11.29
N LEU A 24 -0.81 5.35 -10.30
CA LEU A 24 -0.14 4.05 -10.22
C LEU A 24 -0.42 3.18 -11.45
N LYS A 25 -1.70 3.04 -11.84
CA LYS A 25 -2.09 2.23 -12.99
C LYS A 25 -1.39 2.63 -14.30
N ARG A 26 -1.19 3.94 -14.49
CA ARG A 26 -0.49 4.46 -15.68
C ARG A 26 1.00 4.11 -15.63
N LEU A 27 1.65 4.34 -14.49
CA LEU A 27 3.07 4.01 -14.28
C LEU A 27 3.35 2.52 -14.47
N VAL A 28 2.48 1.65 -13.94
CA VAL A 28 2.59 0.19 -14.10
C VAL A 28 2.62 -0.20 -15.57
N LYS A 29 1.74 0.40 -16.39
CA LYS A 29 1.69 0.15 -17.84
C LYS A 29 2.90 0.73 -18.57
N GLU A 30 3.27 1.98 -18.29
CA GLU A 30 4.36 2.68 -18.98
C GLU A 30 5.72 2.03 -18.73
N LEU A 31 5.95 1.54 -17.52
CA LEU A 31 7.24 0.99 -17.10
C LEU A 31 7.28 -0.54 -17.11
N SER A 32 6.20 -1.20 -17.54
CA SER A 32 6.05 -2.67 -17.52
C SER A 32 6.40 -3.24 -16.14
N ILE A 33 5.76 -2.70 -15.09
CA ILE A 33 5.96 -3.15 -13.71
C ILE A 33 5.18 -4.44 -13.48
N ASP A 34 5.86 -5.46 -12.94
CA ASP A 34 5.29 -6.77 -12.65
C ASP A 34 4.74 -6.84 -11.22
N CYS A 35 5.34 -6.09 -10.28
CA CYS A 35 4.94 -6.07 -8.89
C CYS A 35 5.13 -4.69 -8.25
N VAL A 36 4.12 -4.22 -7.53
CA VAL A 36 4.13 -2.98 -6.75
C VAL A 36 4.13 -3.31 -5.27
N ILE A 37 5.13 -2.80 -4.55
CA ILE A 37 5.24 -2.86 -3.10
C ILE A 37 5.08 -1.43 -2.57
N ALA A 38 4.27 -1.23 -1.52
CA ALA A 38 4.10 0.10 -0.94
C ALA A 38 4.08 0.10 0.59
N ASN A 39 4.84 1.01 1.21
CA ASN A 39 4.70 1.27 2.65
C ASN A 39 3.42 2.09 2.92
N ALA A 40 2.54 1.56 3.76
CA ALA A 40 1.27 2.16 4.11
C ALA A 40 1.13 2.55 5.60
N GLU A 41 2.22 2.60 6.36
CA GLU A 41 2.19 2.84 7.80
C GLU A 41 1.60 4.21 8.18
N ASN A 42 1.60 5.17 7.25
CA ASN A 42 1.08 6.52 7.45
C ASN A 42 -0.22 6.80 6.68
N ALA A 43 -0.87 5.75 6.15
CA ALA A 43 -1.99 5.93 5.25
C ALA A 43 -3.24 6.46 5.99
N ALA A 44 -3.55 5.99 7.19
CA ALA A 44 -4.77 6.32 7.93
C ALA A 44 -4.69 7.67 8.67
N GLY A 45 -4.85 8.76 7.93
CA GLY A 45 -4.84 10.11 8.53
C GLY A 45 -3.46 10.52 9.03
N GLY A 46 -2.40 9.95 8.44
CA GLY A 46 -1.01 10.25 8.78
C GLY A 46 -0.37 9.25 9.74
N SER A 47 -1.11 8.28 10.29
CA SER A 47 -0.53 7.24 11.15
C SER A 47 -1.44 5.99 11.26
N GLY A 48 -0.85 4.82 11.04
CA GLY A 48 -1.47 3.50 10.94
C GLY A 48 -2.17 3.22 9.60
N LEU A 49 -2.79 2.04 9.53
CA LEU A 49 -3.54 1.55 8.38
C LEU A 49 -4.88 0.96 8.85
N THR A 50 -5.98 1.19 8.15
CA THR A 50 -7.26 0.51 8.42
C THR A 50 -7.53 -0.55 7.35
N PRO A 51 -8.32 -1.61 7.63
CA PRO A 51 -8.69 -2.62 6.63
C PRO A 51 -9.34 -2.00 5.37
N GLN A 52 -10.09 -0.92 5.53
CA GLN A 52 -10.73 -0.21 4.43
C GLN A 52 -9.71 0.43 3.49
N ILE A 53 -8.65 1.01 4.06
CA ILE A 53 -7.57 1.65 3.30
C ILE A 53 -6.68 0.59 2.66
N TYR A 54 -6.32 -0.46 3.39
CA TYR A 54 -5.64 -1.64 2.86
C TYR A 54 -6.31 -2.14 1.57
N ASN A 55 -7.63 -2.40 1.63
CA ASN A 55 -8.41 -2.83 0.46
C ASN A 55 -8.44 -1.80 -0.67
N LYS A 56 -8.36 -0.50 -0.38
CA LYS A 56 -8.28 0.54 -1.41
C LYS A 56 -6.92 0.49 -2.13
N LEU A 57 -5.82 0.33 -1.40
CA LEU A 57 -4.48 0.26 -1.99
C LEU A 57 -4.36 -0.94 -2.95
N LEU A 58 -4.90 -2.10 -2.58
CA LEU A 58 -4.95 -3.25 -3.49
C LEU A 58 -5.73 -2.93 -4.78
N ARG A 59 -6.90 -2.30 -4.65
CA ARG A 59 -7.70 -1.86 -5.82
C ARG A 59 -7.00 -0.82 -6.68
N TYR A 60 -6.06 -0.05 -6.14
CA TYR A 60 -5.25 0.91 -6.90
C TYR A 60 -4.12 0.23 -7.68
N GLY A 61 -3.83 -1.04 -7.40
CA GLY A 61 -2.79 -1.83 -8.06
C GLY A 61 -1.55 -2.08 -7.21
N VAL A 62 -1.61 -1.88 -5.89
CA VAL A 62 -0.54 -2.34 -4.97
C VAL A 62 -0.68 -3.85 -4.79
N ASN A 63 0.41 -4.59 -4.95
CA ASN A 63 0.41 -6.05 -4.78
C ASN A 63 0.74 -6.45 -3.34
N LEU A 64 1.79 -5.85 -2.78
CA LEU A 64 2.28 -6.10 -1.42
C LEU A 64 2.30 -4.80 -0.63
N ILE A 65 1.88 -4.86 0.63
CA ILE A 65 1.89 -3.72 1.54
C ILE A 65 2.90 -3.99 2.64
N THR A 66 3.75 -3.02 2.92
CA THR A 66 4.59 -3.03 4.11
C THR A 66 4.10 -2.01 5.12
N LEU A 67 4.44 -2.21 6.38
CA LEU A 67 4.23 -1.26 7.46
C LEU A 67 5.56 -0.89 8.14
N GLY A 68 5.47 -0.33 9.35
CA GLY A 68 6.61 0.16 10.12
C GLY A 68 6.24 0.36 11.59
N ASP A 69 6.82 1.35 12.26
CA ASP A 69 6.58 1.59 13.69
C ASP A 69 5.14 2.06 13.98
N HIS A 70 4.42 2.56 12.97
CA HIS A 70 3.02 2.96 13.09
C HIS A 70 1.99 1.84 12.89
N THR A 71 2.42 0.59 12.71
CA THR A 71 1.57 -0.59 12.43
C THR A 71 0.32 -0.66 13.32
N TYR A 72 0.48 -0.60 14.64
CA TYR A 72 -0.62 -0.82 15.59
C TYR A 72 -1.37 0.46 16.01
N ARG A 73 -1.12 1.60 15.34
CA ARG A 73 -1.81 2.87 15.63
C ARG A 73 -3.30 2.82 15.31
N LYS A 74 -3.71 1.87 14.47
CA LYS A 74 -5.10 1.54 14.14
C LYS A 74 -5.32 0.05 14.43
N ARG A 75 -5.92 -0.27 15.58
CA ARG A 75 -6.04 -1.66 16.08
C ARG A 75 -6.89 -2.57 15.19
N ASP A 76 -7.77 -2.00 14.38
CA ASP A 76 -8.59 -2.72 13.40
C ASP A 76 -7.76 -3.41 12.30
N ILE A 77 -6.47 -3.08 12.15
CA ILE A 77 -5.57 -3.77 11.20
C ILE A 77 -5.16 -5.18 11.63
N ILE A 78 -5.22 -5.50 12.93
CA ILE A 78 -4.63 -6.74 13.49
C ILE A 78 -5.18 -7.96 12.78
N LYS A 79 -6.50 -8.05 12.61
CA LYS A 79 -7.14 -9.17 11.91
C LYS A 79 -6.66 -9.30 10.46
N THR A 80 -6.40 -8.19 9.78
CA THR A 80 -5.84 -8.22 8.42
C THR A 80 -4.43 -8.82 8.42
N LEU A 81 -3.58 -8.43 9.39
CA LEU A 81 -2.22 -8.95 9.53
C LEU A 81 -2.20 -10.46 9.85
N GLU A 82 -3.20 -10.97 10.56
CA GLU A 82 -3.29 -12.39 10.91
C GLU A 82 -3.73 -13.28 9.74
N VAL A 83 -4.48 -12.74 8.77
CA VAL A 83 -5.16 -13.57 7.74
C VAL A 83 -4.68 -13.31 6.31
N ALA A 84 -4.10 -12.14 6.04
CA ALA A 84 -3.64 -11.79 4.70
C ALA A 84 -2.17 -12.16 4.52
N ASP A 85 -1.81 -12.61 3.32
CA ASP A 85 -0.47 -13.08 2.93
C ASP A 85 0.35 -12.00 2.20
N ASN A 86 -0.26 -10.84 1.94
CA ASN A 86 0.31 -9.75 1.14
C ASN A 86 0.53 -8.46 1.95
N ILE A 87 0.63 -8.58 3.27
CA ILE A 87 0.93 -7.48 4.18
C ILE A 87 1.90 -7.93 5.26
N ALA A 88 2.92 -7.11 5.56
CA ALA A 88 3.89 -7.36 6.63
C ALA A 88 4.33 -6.05 7.32
#